data_AF-R7HUD5-F1
#
_entry.id   AF-R7HUD5-F1
#
_cell.length_a   1.000
_cell.length_b   1.000
_cell.length_c   1.000
_cell.angle_alpha   90.00
_cell.angle_beta   90.00
_cell.angle_gamma   90.00
#
_symmetry.space_group_name_H-M   'P 1'
#
loop_
_entity.id
_entity.type
_entity.pdbx_description
1 polymer ?
#
loop_
_entity_poly.entity_id
_entity_poly.type
_entity_poly.pdbx_seq_one_letter_code
_entity_poly.pdbx_strand_id
1 'polypeptide(L)'
;MNNRSVIRRIDHLGRVVIPKDFRRANCIQDGDPVEISTNEENDIIIRKHDPHHDLAHHIKYLAEQVEINKYDLEKNKKVLALFNQLIKVLDE
;
A
#
# COMPACT_ATOMS: atom_id res chain seq x y z
N MET A 1 15.93 -17.55 -2.65
CA MET A 1 14.84 -17.01 -1.80
C MET A 1 14.59 -18.01 -0.68
N ASN A 2 14.76 -17.61 0.59
CA ASN A 2 14.46 -18.48 1.72
C ASN A 2 12.94 -18.46 1.95
N ASN A 3 12.22 -19.43 1.39
CA ASN A 3 10.80 -19.63 1.70
C ASN A 3 10.66 -20.05 3.16
N ARG A 4 10.29 -19.10 4.03
CA ARG A 4 10.01 -19.36 5.44
C ARG A 4 8.52 -19.67 5.57
N SER A 5 8.19 -20.93 5.82
CA SER A 5 6.85 -21.36 6.21
C SER A 5 6.82 -21.62 7.73
N VAL A 6 5.73 -21.26 8.38
CA VAL A 6 5.53 -21.50 9.82
C VAL A 6 4.09 -21.94 10.03
N ILE A 7 3.91 -23.04 10.77
CA ILE A 7 2.58 -23.55 11.14
C ILE A 7 2.13 -22.88 12.45
N ARG A 8 0.89 -22.40 12.47
CA ARG A 8 0.22 -21.84 13.65
C ARG A 8 -1.19 -22.40 13.75
N ARG A 9 -1.69 -22.51 14.97
CA ARG A 9 -3.08 -22.90 15.24
C ARG A 9 -3.93 -21.63 15.34
N ILE A 10 -5.16 -21.74 14.83
CA ILE A 10 -6.20 -20.74 15.00
C ILE A 10 -6.81 -20.92 16.41
N ASP A 11 -7.11 -19.83 17.09
CA ASP A 11 -7.82 -19.90 18.37
C ASP A 11 -9.35 -20.05 18.19
N HIS A 12 -10.09 -20.15 19.29
CA HIS A 12 -11.55 -20.29 19.27
C HIS A 12 -12.32 -19.11 18.62
N LEU A 13 -11.68 -17.96 18.36
CA LEU A 13 -12.29 -16.78 17.77
C LEU A 13 -11.90 -16.58 16.30
N GLY A 14 -11.03 -17.43 15.74
CA GLY A 14 -10.53 -17.28 14.38
C GLY A 14 -9.25 -16.47 14.25
N ARG A 15 -8.55 -16.13 15.35
CA ARG A 15 -7.31 -15.35 15.28
C ARG A 15 -6.10 -16.25 15.05
N VAL A 16 -5.12 -15.73 14.32
CA VAL A 16 -3.81 -16.38 14.11
C VAL A 16 -2.68 -15.42 14.50
N VAL A 17 -1.64 -15.95 15.13
CA VAL A 17 -0.47 -15.16 15.53
C VAL A 17 0.51 -15.03 14.37
N ILE A 18 0.78 -13.80 13.92
CA ILE A 18 1.84 -13.51 12.95
C ILE A 18 3.20 -13.57 13.67
N PRO A 19 4.13 -14.48 13.29
CA PRO A 19 5.42 -14.59 13.97
C PRO A 19 6.25 -13.31 13.82
N LYS A 20 7.10 -13.02 14.83
CA LYS A 20 7.89 -11.78 14.91
C LYS A 20 8.71 -11.48 13.65
N ASP A 21 9.26 -12.51 13.02
CA ASP A 21 10.12 -12.33 11.85
C ASP A 21 9.35 -11.85 10.61
N PHE A 22 8.10 -12.32 10.43
CA PHE A 22 7.23 -11.84 9.35
C PHE A 22 6.79 -10.40 9.62
N ARG A 23 6.48 -10.08 10.87
CA ARG A 23 6.15 -8.70 11.29
C ARG A 23 7.29 -7.73 11.03
N ARG A 24 8.53 -8.10 11.40
CA ARG A 24 9.72 -7.28 11.14
C ARG A 24 9.97 -7.09 9.65
N ALA A 25 9.84 -8.15 8.86
CA ALA A 25 10.04 -8.08 7.42
C ALA A 25 9.02 -7.17 6.70
N ASN A 26 7.82 -7.04 7.25
CA ASN A 26 6.74 -6.22 6.68
C ASN A 26 6.46 -4.94 7.49
N CYS A 27 7.35 -4.57 8.41
CA CYS A 27 7.22 -3.37 9.25
C CYS A 27 5.86 -3.24 9.96
N ILE A 28 5.30 -4.35 10.43
CA ILE A 28 4.03 -4.42 11.18
C ILE A 28 4.34 -4.39 12.69
N GLN A 29 3.90 -3.34 13.35
CA GLN A 29 4.04 -3.15 14.79
C GLN A 29 2.75 -3.50 15.54
N ASP A 30 2.81 -3.46 16.87
CA ASP A 30 1.61 -3.65 17.69
C ASP A 30 0.67 -2.46 17.51
N GLY A 31 -0.61 -2.72 17.25
CA GLY A 31 -1.60 -1.69 16.93
C GLY A 31 -1.63 -1.21 15.48
N ASP A 32 -0.68 -1.61 14.63
CA ASP A 32 -0.73 -1.26 13.20
C ASP A 32 -1.97 -1.88 12.54
N PRO A 33 -2.68 -1.13 11.67
CA PRO A 33 -3.77 -1.70 10.89
C PRO A 33 -3.20 -2.66 9.84
N VAL A 34 -3.91 -3.76 9.62
CA VAL A 34 -3.51 -4.83 8.69
C VAL A 34 -4.71 -5.18 7.81
N GLU A 35 -4.45 -5.27 6.52
CA GLU A 35 -5.43 -5.69 5.52
C GLU A 35 -5.35 -7.20 5.32
N ILE A 36 -6.50 -7.87 5.30
CA ILE A 36 -6.63 -9.31 5.04
C ILE A 36 -7.51 -9.46 3.80
N SER A 37 -6.95 -10.05 2.75
CA SER A 37 -7.63 -10.28 1.48
C SER A 37 -7.43 -11.71 1.01
N THR A 38 -8.24 -12.15 0.05
CA THR A 38 -8.14 -13.49 -0.56
C THR A 38 -7.79 -13.35 -2.04
N ASN A 39 -6.94 -14.25 -2.58
CA ASN A 39 -6.70 -14.34 -4.03
C ASN A 39 -7.62 -15.35 -4.71
N GLU A 40 -7.46 -15.55 -6.02
CA GLU A 40 -8.23 -16.52 -6.81
C GLU A 40 -8.02 -17.98 -6.36
N GLU A 41 -6.88 -18.28 -5.71
CA GLU A 41 -6.53 -19.60 -5.20
C GLU A 41 -7.04 -19.87 -3.77
N ASN A 42 -7.79 -18.92 -3.19
CA ASN A 42 -8.25 -18.93 -1.79
C ASN A 42 -7.14 -18.82 -0.73
N ASP A 43 -5.96 -18.35 -1.11
CA ASP A 43 -4.93 -18.00 -0.14
C ASP A 43 -5.31 -16.74 0.62
N ILE A 44 -5.01 -16.74 1.91
CA ILE A 44 -5.13 -15.55 2.76
C ILE A 44 -3.86 -14.72 2.60
N ILE A 45 -4.01 -13.52 2.03
CA ILE A 45 -2.96 -12.52 1.89
C ILE A 45 -3.09 -11.49 3.00
N ILE A 46 -1.98 -11.21 3.68
CA ILE A 46 -1.91 -10.23 4.76
C ILE A 46 -0.92 -9.13 4.35
N ARG A 47 -1.38 -7.87 4.38
CA ARG A 47 -0.56 -6.69 4.03
C ARG A 47 -0.67 -5.63 5.13
N LYS A 48 0.38 -4.83 5.33
CA LYS A 48 0.28 -3.62 6.13
C LYS A 48 -0.78 -2.72 5.48
N HIS A 49 -1.76 -2.27 6.26
CA HIS A 49 -2.78 -1.38 5.72
C HIS A 49 -2.18 0.01 5.55
N ASP A 50 -2.28 0.53 4.33
CA ASP A 50 -1.96 1.91 4.00
C ASP A 50 -3.26 2.62 3.59
N PRO A 51 -3.78 3.53 4.43
CA PRO A 51 -5.03 4.25 4.13
C PRO A 51 -4.89 5.21 2.95
N HIS A 52 -3.67 5.48 2.49
CA HIS A 52 -3.39 6.42 1.41
C HIS A 52 -3.10 5.75 0.07
N HIS A 53 -3.08 4.41 0.02
CA HIS A 53 -2.75 3.65 -1.18
C HIS A 53 -3.57 4.11 -2.41
N ASP A 54 -4.88 4.24 -2.23
CA ASP A 54 -5.79 4.68 -3.29
C ASP A 54 -5.56 6.16 -3.66
N LEU A 55 -5.22 7.00 -2.69
CA LEU A 55 -4.99 8.43 -2.93
C LEU A 55 -3.76 8.65 -3.81
N ALA A 56 -2.67 7.93 -3.57
CA ALA A 56 -1.47 7.99 -4.40
C ALA A 56 -1.77 7.58 -5.85
N HIS A 57 -2.62 6.56 -6.05
CA HIS A 57 -3.06 6.13 -7.38
C HIS A 57 -3.87 7.20 -8.11
N HIS A 58 -4.83 7.83 -7.42
CA HIS A 58 -5.62 8.92 -8.00
C HIS A 58 -4.76 10.14 -8.37
N ILE A 59 -3.76 10.48 -7.56
CA ILE A 59 -2.86 11.61 -7.86
C ILE A 59 -2.01 11.31 -9.10
N LYS A 60 -1.51 10.09 -9.23
CA LYS A 60 -0.77 9.65 -10.44
C LYS A 60 -1.65 9.76 -11.69
N TYR A 61 -2.89 9.26 -11.62
CA TYR A 61 -3.85 9.39 -12.71
C TYR A 61 -4.11 10.85 -13.10
N LEU A 62 -4.32 11.74 -12.12
CA LEU A 62 -4.53 13.17 -12.37
C LEU A 62 -3.31 13.84 -13.01
N ALA A 63 -2.10 13.48 -12.59
CA ALA A 63 -0.87 13.98 -13.19
C ALA A 63 -0.78 13.62 -14.69
N GLU A 64 -1.09 12.38 -15.05
CA GLU A 64 -1.12 11.93 -16.45
C GLU A 64 -2.14 12.73 -17.28
N GLN A 65 -3.34 13.00 -16.74
CA GLN A 65 -4.35 13.81 -17.44
C GLN A 65 -3.90 15.26 -17.67
N VAL A 66 -3.14 15.83 -16.72
CA VAL A 66 -2.59 17.19 -16.84
C VAL A 66 -1.47 17.24 -17.88
N GLU A 67 -0.64 16.20 -17.99
CA GLU A 67 0.40 16.11 -19.03
C GLU A 67 -0.19 16.04 -20.45
N ILE A 68 -1.30 15.32 -20.62
CA ILE A 68 -1.99 15.19 -21.91
C ILE A 68 -2.63 16.54 -22.33
N ASN A 69 -2.96 17.39 -21.36
CA ASN A 69 -3.60 18.68 -21.62
C ASN A 69 -2.61 19.71 -22.21
N LYS A 70 -2.89 20.18 -23.44
CA LYS A 70 -2.02 21.11 -24.19
C LYS A 70 -2.34 22.59 -23.98
N TYR A 71 -3.33 22.97 -23.17
CA TYR A 71 -3.85 24.34 -23.16
C TYR A 71 -3.08 25.35 -22.29
N ASP A 72 -2.15 24.94 -21.42
CA ASP A 72 -1.26 25.88 -20.69
C ASP A 72 -0.03 25.15 -20.09
N LEU A 73 1.09 25.16 -20.82
CA LEU A 73 2.32 24.46 -20.41
C LEU A 73 2.90 24.96 -19.07
N GLU A 74 2.80 26.25 -18.76
CA GLU A 74 3.44 26.83 -17.57
C GLU A 74 2.61 26.59 -16.30
N LYS A 75 1.28 26.63 -16.39
CA LYS A 75 0.44 26.19 -15.25
C LYS A 75 0.51 24.69 -15.01
N ASN A 76 0.55 23.89 -16.09
CA ASN A 76 0.62 22.44 -15.96
C ASN A 76 1.91 21.99 -15.27
N LYS A 77 3.06 22.62 -15.58
CA LYS A 77 4.32 22.35 -14.86
C LYS A 77 4.20 22.55 -13.35
N LYS A 78 3.54 23.62 -12.88
CA LYS A 78 3.36 23.89 -11.45
C LYS A 78 2.46 22.84 -10.78
N VAL A 79 1.38 22.45 -11.45
CA VAL A 79 0.45 21.43 -10.95
C VAL A 79 1.14 20.06 -10.86
N LEU A 80 1.90 19.68 -11.89
CA LEU A 80 2.68 18.43 -11.89
C LEU A 80 3.74 18.40 -10.79
N ALA A 81 4.43 19.52 -10.55
CA ALA A 81 5.38 19.63 -9.44
C ALA A 81 4.70 19.39 -8.08
N LEU A 82 3.50 19.95 -7.88
CA LEU A 82 2.72 19.75 -6.65
C LEU A 82 2.28 18.29 -6.49
N PHE A 83 1.82 17.64 -7.57
CA PHE A 83 1.46 16.22 -7.54
C PHE A 83 2.64 15.33 -7.18
N ASN A 84 3.82 15.59 -7.73
CA ASN A 84 5.03 14.84 -7.39
C ASN A 84 5.44 15.02 -5.92
N GLN A 85 5.28 16.23 -5.37
CA GLN A 85 5.49 16.47 -3.95
C GLN A 85 4.50 15.68 -3.08
N LEU A 86 3.22 15.68 -3.46
CA LEU A 86 2.19 14.91 -2.76
C LEU A 86 2.44 13.40 -2.82
N ILE A 87 2.77 12.85 -3.98
CA ILE A 87 3.11 11.42 -4.13
C ILE A 87 4.26 11.05 -3.19
N LYS A 88 5.30 11.88 -3.12
CA LYS A 88 6.44 11.63 -2.22
C LYS A 88 6.04 11.57 -0.74
N VAL A 89 5.10 12.42 -0.31
CA VAL A 89 4.59 12.41 1.07
C VAL A 89 3.73 11.18 1.35
N LEU A 90 3.03 10.65 0.35
CA LEU A 90 2.18 9.46 0.51
C LEU A 90 2.96 8.15 0.41
N ASP A 91 4.12 8.15 -0.24
CA ASP A 91 5.01 6.99 -0.37
C ASP A 91 6.01 6.85 0.81
N GLU A 92 6.08 7.83 1.74
CA GLU A 92 6.94 7.87 2.95
C GLU A 92 6.25 7.27 4.20
#